data_AF-A0A534RJ70-F1
#
_entry.id   AF-A0A534RJ70-F1
#
_cell.length_a   1.000
_cell.length_b   1.000
_cell.length_c   1.000
_cell.angle_alpha   90.00
_cell.angle_beta   90.00
_cell.angle_gamma   90.00
#
_symmetry.space_group_name_H-M   'P 1'
#
loop_
_entity.id
_entity.type
_entity.pdbx_description
1 polymer ?
#
loop_
_entity_poly.entity_id
_entity_poly.type
_entity_poly.pdbx_seq_one_letter_code
_entity_poly.pdbx_strand_id
1 'polypeptide(L)'
;MRVSLLVSALILLAAPPVVRAARSKCDLVVNAEGIAEKPEHSKSCTDGDSACDTGQSADGICQYHVSLCFKTAAKGACAREEIEGMSVTAGPGLEGLVGAMTRFKTNLTADSCTEPVDVQVQTRGKRIGRTLLKAKGPAGRERYTFVCRPSHQGGGSSATFAKDIQKKIFDSTCATPSCHGAGAASAGLDLSDGAAYSNLVGVPAANEAARTAGLLRVAPGDPDHSYLLLKLEGTLAAGEGVPMPLVGGPLPASAIDTIRRWIAAGAPETAPF
;
A
#
# COMPACT_ATOMS: atom_id res chain seq x y z
N MET A 1 37.28 58.38 -68.84
CA MET A 1 36.73 58.69 -67.50
C MET A 1 35.64 57.66 -67.19
N ARG A 2 35.92 56.68 -66.33
CA ARG A 2 34.94 55.67 -65.89
C ARG A 2 34.60 55.96 -64.43
N VAL A 3 33.37 56.39 -64.17
CA VAL A 3 32.83 56.64 -62.83
C VAL A 3 32.28 55.31 -62.31
N SER A 4 32.86 54.78 -61.22
CA SER A 4 32.31 53.62 -60.51
C SER A 4 31.47 54.11 -59.34
N LEU A 5 30.17 53.83 -59.36
CA LEU A 5 29.28 53.97 -58.20
C LEU A 5 29.51 52.78 -57.26
N LEU A 6 29.88 53.07 -56.01
CA LEU A 6 29.85 52.12 -54.90
C LEU A 6 28.45 52.11 -54.29
N VAL A 7 27.70 51.03 -54.51
CA VAL A 7 26.44 50.76 -53.81
C VAL A 7 26.77 50.00 -52.53
N SER A 8 26.55 50.63 -51.37
CA SER A 8 26.75 50.03 -50.06
C SER A 8 25.51 49.21 -49.70
N ALA A 9 25.64 47.87 -49.68
CA ALA A 9 24.57 46.96 -49.30
C ALA A 9 24.55 46.78 -47.77
N LEU A 10 23.53 47.33 -47.12
CA LEU A 10 23.27 47.14 -45.69
C LEU A 10 22.62 45.77 -45.48
N ILE A 11 23.41 44.80 -45.00
CA ILE A 11 22.94 43.45 -44.69
C ILE A 11 22.21 43.48 -43.34
N LEU A 12 20.88 43.40 -43.34
CA LEU A 12 20.11 43.09 -42.14
C LEU A 12 20.32 41.62 -41.76
N LEU A 13 21.04 41.37 -40.66
CA LEU A 13 21.11 40.07 -40.01
C LEU A 13 19.76 39.77 -39.34
N ALA A 14 18.95 38.91 -39.97
CA ALA A 14 17.77 38.33 -39.35
C ALA A 14 18.22 37.36 -38.24
N ALA A 15 17.83 37.63 -36.99
CA ALA A 15 18.05 36.71 -35.88
C ALA A 15 17.28 35.39 -36.14
N PRO A 16 17.88 34.21 -35.88
CA PRO A 16 17.21 32.94 -36.11
C PRO A 16 15.99 32.80 -35.19
N PRO A 17 14.91 32.14 -35.63
CA PRO A 17 13.77 31.85 -34.78
C PRO A 17 14.23 30.96 -33.62
N VAL A 18 14.02 31.42 -32.39
CA VAL A 18 14.23 30.61 -31.19
C VAL A 18 13.22 29.47 -31.24
N VAL A 19 13.67 28.28 -31.67
CA VAL A 19 12.88 27.05 -31.60
C VAL A 19 12.68 26.75 -30.12
N ARG A 20 11.49 27.07 -29.60
CA ARG A 20 11.11 26.77 -28.23
C ARG A 20 10.96 25.26 -28.11
N ALA A 21 11.99 24.58 -27.60
CA ALA A 21 11.93 23.16 -27.30
C ALA A 21 10.67 22.86 -26.47
N ALA A 22 9.93 21.82 -26.84
CA ALA A 22 8.79 21.35 -26.05
C ALA A 22 9.30 21.03 -24.64
N ARG A 23 8.90 21.81 -23.64
CA ARG A 23 9.26 21.56 -22.23
C ARG A 23 8.72 20.18 -21.86
N SER A 24 9.61 19.25 -21.52
CA SER A 24 9.22 17.97 -20.96
C SER A 24 8.52 18.24 -19.63
N LYS A 25 7.25 17.88 -19.49
CA LYS A 25 6.51 18.16 -18.25
C LYS A 25 7.08 17.27 -17.14
N CYS A 26 7.62 17.91 -16.10
CA CYS A 26 7.96 17.24 -14.85
C CYS A 26 6.68 17.03 -14.02
N ASP A 27 6.42 15.77 -13.71
CA ASP A 27 5.30 15.32 -12.89
C ASP A 27 5.78 15.03 -11.47
N LEU A 28 4.97 15.42 -10.49
CA LEU A 28 5.17 15.06 -9.10
C LEU A 28 4.45 13.74 -8.84
N VAL A 29 5.14 12.78 -8.23
CA VAL A 29 4.56 11.51 -7.78
C VAL A 29 4.74 11.42 -6.27
N VAL A 30 3.65 11.23 -5.55
CA VAL A 30 3.66 11.09 -4.10
C VAL A 30 3.75 9.62 -3.74
N ASN A 31 4.94 9.17 -3.35
CA ASN A 31 5.17 7.79 -2.97
C ASN A 31 4.88 7.61 -1.47
N ALA A 32 4.07 6.61 -1.12
CA ALA A 32 3.82 6.22 0.26
C ALA A 32 4.23 4.75 0.38
N GLU A 33 5.16 4.46 1.28
CA GLU A 33 5.68 3.11 1.45
C GLU A 33 4.56 2.10 1.77
N GLY A 34 4.65 0.92 1.16
CA GLY A 34 3.63 -0.12 1.33
C GLY A 34 2.27 0.15 0.66
N ILE A 35 2.09 1.30 0.00
CA ILE A 35 0.82 1.65 -0.66
C ILE A 35 1.02 1.87 -2.17
N ALA A 36 0.45 0.96 -2.96
CA ALA A 36 0.41 1.10 -4.42
C ALA A 36 -0.26 2.42 -4.87
N GLU A 37 0.29 3.05 -5.91
CA GLU A 37 -0.33 4.20 -6.56
C GLU A 37 -1.65 3.82 -7.23
N LYS A 38 -2.67 4.68 -7.07
CA LYS A 38 -3.98 4.52 -7.71
C LYS A 38 -4.23 5.67 -8.70
N PRO A 39 -5.04 5.46 -9.76
CA PRO A 39 -5.34 6.51 -10.75
C PRO A 39 -5.92 7.80 -10.14
N GLU A 40 -6.63 7.70 -9.01
CA GLU A 40 -7.25 8.83 -8.32
C GLU A 40 -6.32 9.55 -7.31
N HIS A 41 -5.03 9.22 -7.26
CA HIS A 41 -4.06 9.78 -6.31
C HIS A 41 -4.50 9.65 -4.84
N SER A 42 -5.09 8.50 -4.51
CA SER A 42 -5.57 8.18 -3.17
C SER A 42 -4.67 7.16 -2.49
N LYS A 43 -4.13 7.53 -1.33
CA LYS A 43 -3.35 6.68 -0.43
C LYS A 43 -4.22 6.30 0.74
N SER A 44 -4.47 5.01 0.92
CA SER A 44 -5.39 4.55 1.96
C SER A 44 -4.74 3.48 2.80
N CYS A 45 -4.89 3.63 4.12
CA CYS A 45 -4.42 2.69 5.11
C CYS A 45 -5.53 2.42 6.12
N THR A 46 -5.41 1.30 6.84
CA THR A 46 -6.23 1.00 8.01
C THR A 46 -5.34 1.18 9.24
N ASP A 47 -5.86 1.89 10.24
CA ASP A 47 -5.17 2.13 11.51
C ASP A 47 -4.78 0.79 12.17
N GLY A 48 -3.49 0.63 12.45
CA GLY A 48 -2.86 -0.61 12.91
C GLY A 48 -2.41 -1.62 11.84
N ASP A 49 -2.56 -1.32 10.54
CA ASP A 49 -2.10 -2.20 9.44
C ASP A 49 -0.58 -2.05 9.23
N SER A 50 0.19 -3.09 9.57
CA SER A 50 1.66 -3.08 9.47
C SER A 50 2.20 -2.85 8.05
N ALA A 51 1.39 -3.08 7.01
CA ALA A 51 1.82 -2.85 5.63
C ALA A 51 1.90 -1.35 5.28
N CYS A 52 1.13 -0.49 5.95
CA CYS A 52 0.98 0.91 5.54
C CYS A 52 0.93 1.92 6.69
N ASP A 53 0.81 1.46 7.93
CA ASP A 53 0.82 2.24 9.16
C ASP A 53 2.11 1.96 9.92
N THR A 54 3.09 2.85 9.75
CA THR A 54 4.43 2.66 10.34
C THR A 54 4.44 2.81 11.86
N GLY A 55 3.41 3.42 12.45
CA GLY A 55 3.19 3.46 13.89
C GLY A 55 2.75 2.12 14.47
N GLN A 56 2.21 1.23 13.62
CA GLN A 56 1.77 -0.14 13.93
C GLN A 56 0.81 -0.25 15.14
N SER A 57 0.18 0.86 15.51
CA SER A 57 -0.66 0.97 16.69
C SER A 57 -2.08 1.29 16.24
N ALA A 58 -3.08 0.57 16.78
CA ALA A 58 -4.49 0.87 16.53
C ALA A 58 -4.97 2.03 17.43
N ASP A 59 -4.31 3.18 17.33
CA ASP A 59 -4.54 4.36 18.19
C ASP A 59 -5.44 5.41 17.54
N GLY A 60 -5.92 5.14 16.33
CA GLY A 60 -6.73 6.04 15.53
C GLY A 60 -5.91 6.95 14.62
N ILE A 61 -4.61 6.69 14.45
CA ILE A 61 -3.68 7.47 13.64
C ILE A 61 -2.93 6.55 12.68
N CYS A 62 -3.19 6.69 11.38
CA CYS A 62 -2.34 6.03 10.39
C CYS A 62 -1.10 6.90 10.14
N GLN A 63 0.08 6.37 10.46
CA GLN A 63 1.36 6.98 10.12
C GLN A 63 1.88 6.45 8.78
N TYR A 64 2.06 7.35 7.82
CA TYR A 64 2.57 7.03 6.49
C TYR A 64 4.02 7.48 6.37
N HIS A 65 4.87 6.65 5.78
CA HIS A 65 6.21 7.05 5.35
C HIS A 65 6.16 7.51 3.89
N VAL A 66 6.37 8.80 3.63
CA VAL A 66 6.05 9.42 2.33
C VAL A 66 7.24 10.18 1.76
N SER A 67 7.52 9.98 0.47
CA SER A 67 8.48 10.76 -0.31
C SER A 67 7.84 11.40 -1.54
N LEU A 68 8.37 12.56 -1.93
CA LEU A 68 7.93 13.30 -3.10
C LEU A 68 8.93 13.08 -4.23
N CYS A 69 8.51 12.40 -5.29
CA CYS A 69 9.34 12.05 -6.43
C CYS A 69 9.00 12.88 -7.66
N PHE A 70 9.99 13.25 -8.45
CA PHE A 70 9.87 14.07 -9.63
C PHE A 70 10.28 13.25 -10.84
N LYS A 71 9.35 13.07 -11.78
CA LYS A 71 9.55 12.23 -12.96
C LYS A 71 9.24 13.03 -14.22
N THR A 72 9.93 12.70 -15.30
CA THR A 72 9.66 13.27 -16.62
C THR A 72 9.43 12.13 -17.61
N ALA A 73 8.55 12.33 -18.58
CA ALA A 73 8.34 11.39 -19.67
C ALA A 73 9.52 11.36 -20.67
N ALA A 74 10.40 12.37 -20.61
CA ALA A 74 11.60 12.44 -21.43
C ALA A 74 12.76 11.63 -20.79
N LYS A 75 13.73 11.19 -21.59
CA LYS A 75 14.97 10.60 -21.08
C LYS A 75 15.77 11.67 -20.31
N GLY A 76 15.88 11.55 -18.99
CA GLY A 76 16.66 12.46 -18.14
C GLY A 76 15.99 12.73 -16.80
N ALA A 77 16.60 13.61 -16.00
CA ALA A 77 15.99 14.15 -14.78
C ALA A 77 15.12 15.37 -15.10
N CYS A 78 14.21 15.73 -14.19
CA CYS A 78 13.47 16.98 -14.30
C CYS A 78 14.41 18.18 -14.27
N ALA A 79 14.10 19.22 -15.06
CA ALA A 79 14.88 20.44 -15.03
C ALA A 79 14.74 21.15 -13.68
N ARG A 80 15.84 21.72 -13.19
CA ARG A 80 15.89 22.42 -11.90
C ARG A 80 14.84 23.53 -11.82
N GLU A 81 14.70 24.31 -12.88
CA GLU A 81 13.77 25.45 -12.95
C GLU A 81 12.30 24.99 -12.89
N GLU A 82 12.01 23.77 -13.37
CA GLU A 82 10.66 23.21 -13.29
C GLU A 82 10.34 22.81 -11.86
N ILE A 83 11.26 22.10 -11.18
CA ILE A 83 11.11 21.70 -9.77
C ILE A 83 11.00 22.94 -8.86
N GLU A 84 11.82 23.96 -9.10
CA GLU A 84 11.77 25.23 -8.34
C GLU A 84 10.39 25.90 -8.46
N GLY A 85 9.74 25.80 -9.62
CA GLY A 85 8.38 26.30 -9.86
C GLY A 85 7.25 25.46 -9.24
N MET A 86 7.51 24.24 -8.79
CA MET A 86 6.50 23.38 -8.16
C MET A 86 6.21 23.80 -6.72
N SER A 87 5.05 23.48 -6.16
CA SER A 87 4.79 23.71 -4.74
C SER A 87 3.78 22.70 -4.21
N VAL A 88 3.86 22.43 -2.92
CA VAL A 88 2.88 21.61 -2.21
C VAL A 88 2.25 22.41 -1.08
N THR A 89 0.97 22.13 -0.82
CA THR A 89 0.23 22.65 0.32
C THR A 89 -0.37 21.46 1.06
N ALA A 90 0.06 21.29 2.31
CA ALA A 90 -0.38 20.22 3.18
C ALA A 90 -1.65 20.60 3.97
N GLY A 91 -2.57 19.66 4.09
CA GLY A 91 -3.57 19.66 5.15
C GLY A 91 -2.99 19.17 6.48
N PRO A 92 -3.83 19.10 7.53
CA PRO A 92 -3.40 18.67 8.86
C PRO A 92 -2.70 17.33 8.84
N GLY A 93 -1.57 17.24 9.54
CA GLY A 93 -0.76 16.02 9.71
C GLY A 93 0.20 15.71 8.55
N LEU A 94 0.17 16.50 7.46
CA LEU A 94 1.05 16.34 6.30
C LEU A 94 2.16 17.42 6.21
N GLU A 95 2.31 18.26 7.23
CA GLU A 95 3.18 19.45 7.21
C GLU A 95 4.65 19.08 6.95
N GLY A 96 5.08 17.89 7.38
CA GLY A 96 6.41 17.34 7.12
C GLY A 96 6.79 17.33 5.64
N LEU A 97 5.82 17.13 4.73
CA LEU A 97 6.05 17.10 3.28
C LEU A 97 6.37 18.48 2.71
N VAL A 98 5.82 19.54 3.29
CA VAL A 98 6.19 20.92 2.91
C VAL A 98 7.65 21.17 3.29
N GLY A 99 8.05 20.74 4.49
CA GLY A 99 9.45 20.81 4.94
C GLY A 99 10.40 20.00 4.06
N ALA A 100 10.01 18.78 3.68
CA ALA A 100 10.79 17.92 2.79
C ALA A 100 11.00 18.57 1.41
N MET A 101 9.93 19.12 0.81
CA MET A 101 10.00 19.86 -0.45
C MET A 101 10.95 21.06 -0.35
N THR A 102 10.89 21.84 0.73
CA THR A 102 11.78 22.99 0.90
C THR A 102 13.24 22.58 1.03
N ARG A 103 13.55 21.55 1.85
CA ARG A 103 14.92 21.04 2.01
C ARG A 103 15.47 20.47 0.70
N PHE A 104 14.62 19.77 -0.05
CA PHE A 104 14.99 19.23 -1.35
C PHE A 104 15.33 20.34 -2.35
N LYS A 105 14.54 21.42 -2.40
CA LYS A 105 14.82 22.57 -3.27
C LYS A 105 16.12 23.30 -2.94
N THR A 106 16.51 23.35 -1.67
CA THR A 106 17.78 23.98 -1.27
C THR A 106 18.99 23.14 -1.68
N ASN A 107 18.83 21.82 -1.71
CA ASN A 107 19.88 20.86 -2.01
C ASN A 107 19.49 20.04 -3.25
N LEU A 108 19.08 20.68 -4.35
CA LEU A 108 18.74 19.98 -5.60
C LEU A 108 19.99 19.28 -6.14
N THR A 109 20.20 18.07 -5.66
CA THR A 109 21.08 17.04 -6.21
C THR A 109 20.34 16.35 -7.35
N ALA A 110 21.01 15.49 -8.10
CA ALA A 110 20.37 14.70 -9.16
C ALA A 110 19.36 13.66 -8.63
N ASP A 111 19.06 13.67 -7.32
CA ASP A 111 18.13 12.74 -6.67
C ASP A 111 16.71 13.06 -7.10
N SER A 112 16.01 12.04 -7.58
CA SER A 112 14.67 12.17 -8.14
C SER A 112 13.58 12.25 -7.08
N CYS A 113 13.89 12.05 -5.79
CA CYS A 113 12.92 12.06 -4.70
C CYS A 113 13.46 12.79 -3.47
N THR A 114 12.55 13.36 -2.68
CA THR A 114 12.89 13.87 -1.33
C THR A 114 13.25 12.72 -0.40
N GLU A 115 14.00 13.03 0.66
CA GLU A 115 14.03 12.15 1.83
C GLU A 115 12.61 11.86 2.30
N PRO A 116 12.29 10.59 2.61
CA PRO A 116 11.01 10.23 3.18
C PRO A 116 10.74 10.94 4.51
N VAL A 117 9.47 11.24 4.76
CA VAL A 117 9.01 11.83 6.02
C VAL A 117 7.76 11.13 6.50
N ASP A 118 7.64 10.99 7.82
CA ASP A 118 6.43 10.49 8.44
C ASP A 118 5.34 11.57 8.44
N VAL A 119 4.16 11.19 8.00
CA VAL A 119 2.95 12.03 8.03
C VAL A 119 1.80 11.25 8.64
N GLN A 120 0.89 11.95 9.30
CA GLN A 120 -0.13 11.33 10.14
C GLN A 120 -1.52 11.72 9.66
N VAL A 121 -2.42 10.74 9.62
CA VAL A 121 -3.84 10.96 9.32
C VAL A 121 -4.69 10.41 10.43
N GLN A 122 -5.29 11.32 11.18
CA GLN A 122 -6.15 10.98 12.30
C GLN A 122 -7.56 10.60 11.83
N THR A 123 -8.08 9.52 12.40
CA THR A 123 -9.49 9.14 12.32
C THR A 123 -10.35 10.05 13.20
N ARG A 124 -11.68 9.95 13.07
CA ARG A 124 -12.63 10.62 13.98
C ARG A 124 -13.42 9.57 14.74
N GLY A 125 -12.76 8.92 15.69
CA GLY A 125 -13.27 7.71 16.35
C GLY A 125 -13.54 6.62 15.31
N LYS A 126 -14.76 6.09 15.26
CA LYS A 126 -15.18 5.07 14.28
C LYS A 126 -15.35 5.58 12.84
N ARG A 127 -14.97 6.82 12.53
CA ARG A 127 -15.13 7.41 11.18
C ARG A 127 -13.79 7.58 10.49
N ILE A 128 -13.80 7.34 9.18
CA ILE A 128 -12.67 7.52 8.28
C ILE A 128 -12.10 8.94 8.40
N GLY A 129 -10.79 9.02 8.66
CA GLY A 129 -9.98 10.22 8.61
C GLY A 129 -9.53 10.53 7.20
N ARG A 130 -9.50 11.81 6.81
CA ARG A 130 -8.99 12.25 5.52
C ARG A 130 -8.22 13.55 5.65
N THR A 131 -7.09 13.61 4.97
CA THR A 131 -6.33 14.85 4.76
C THR A 131 -5.84 14.91 3.31
N LEU A 132 -5.49 16.11 2.85
CA LEU A 132 -5.18 16.36 1.45
C LEU A 132 -3.79 16.99 1.32
N LEU A 133 -3.02 16.52 0.35
CA LEU A 133 -1.88 17.24 -0.17
C LEU A 133 -2.26 17.82 -1.54
N LYS A 134 -2.13 19.13 -1.69
CA LYS A 134 -2.35 19.80 -2.98
C LYS A 134 -0.99 20.08 -3.59
N ALA A 135 -0.76 19.59 -4.80
CA ALA A 135 0.43 19.88 -5.56
C ALA A 135 0.12 20.86 -6.69
N LYS A 136 1.04 21.78 -6.96
CA LYS A 136 0.98 22.67 -8.11
C LYS A 136 2.28 22.48 -8.90
N GLY A 137 2.15 21.97 -10.12
CA GLY A 137 3.26 21.77 -11.04
C GLY A 137 3.00 22.39 -12.41
N PRO A 138 3.88 22.11 -13.39
CA PRO A 138 3.74 22.61 -14.76
C PRO A 138 2.47 22.11 -15.46
N ALA A 139 2.03 20.89 -15.14
CA ALA A 139 0.84 20.27 -15.70
C ALA A 139 -0.48 20.81 -15.10
N GLY A 140 -0.42 21.48 -13.94
CA GLY A 140 -1.60 22.03 -13.28
C GLY A 140 -1.59 21.80 -11.77
N ARG A 141 -2.79 21.75 -11.18
CA ARG A 141 -2.99 21.44 -9.78
C ARG A 141 -3.50 20.02 -9.62
N GLU A 142 -2.84 19.25 -8.77
CA GLU A 142 -3.20 17.88 -8.43
C GLU A 142 -3.57 17.77 -6.95
N ARG A 143 -4.35 16.76 -6.62
CA ARG A 143 -4.85 16.51 -5.27
C ARG A 143 -4.57 15.08 -4.89
N TYR A 144 -3.77 14.90 -3.86
CA TYR A 144 -3.46 13.60 -3.28
C TYR A 144 -4.27 13.47 -2.00
N THR A 145 -5.04 12.39 -1.86
CA THR A 145 -5.88 12.15 -0.70
C THR A 145 -5.26 11.06 0.15
N PHE A 146 -5.00 11.37 1.42
CA PHE A 146 -4.60 10.37 2.40
C PHE A 146 -5.82 10.01 3.25
N VAL A 147 -6.05 8.71 3.40
CA VAL A 147 -7.25 8.15 4.01
C VAL A 147 -6.88 7.12 5.06
N CYS A 148 -7.11 7.46 6.33
CA CYS A 148 -7.01 6.52 7.43
C CYS A 148 -8.38 5.93 7.74
N ARG A 149 -8.54 4.62 7.57
CA ARG A 149 -9.71 3.90 8.05
C ARG A 149 -9.50 3.56 9.53
N PRO A 150 -10.52 3.70 10.38
CA PRO A 150 -10.44 3.25 11.77
C PRO A 150 -10.00 1.80 11.84
N SER A 151 -9.20 1.48 12.85
CA SER A 151 -8.89 0.11 13.17
C SER A 151 -10.19 -0.66 13.36
N HIS A 152 -10.22 -1.89 12.86
CA HIS A 152 -11.30 -2.82 13.19
C HIS A 152 -11.30 -3.19 14.69
N GLN A 153 -10.25 -2.78 15.43
CA GLN A 153 -10.11 -2.92 16.87
C GLN A 153 -10.90 -1.86 17.68
N GLY A 154 -11.32 -0.75 17.06
CA GLY A 154 -11.95 0.38 17.75
C GLY A 154 -13.48 0.37 17.76
N GLY A 155 -14.16 -0.71 18.17
CA GLY A 155 -15.63 -0.61 18.23
C GLY A 155 -16.51 -1.77 18.69
N GLY A 156 -16.31 -2.31 19.89
CA GLY A 156 -17.43 -2.88 20.68
C GLY A 156 -18.02 -4.22 20.20
N SER A 157 -17.19 -5.07 19.60
CA SER A 157 -17.32 -6.52 19.69
C SER A 157 -15.92 -7.07 19.50
N SER A 158 -15.27 -7.36 20.61
CA SER A 158 -14.05 -8.16 20.64
C SER A 158 -14.27 -9.38 19.73
N ALA A 159 -13.48 -9.51 18.66
CA ALA A 159 -13.71 -10.56 17.69
C ALA A 159 -13.45 -11.91 18.38
N THR A 160 -14.20 -12.95 18.02
CA THR A 160 -14.00 -14.29 18.59
C THR A 160 -13.84 -15.30 17.47
N PHE A 161 -13.13 -16.40 17.73
CA PHE A 161 -12.96 -17.45 16.74
C PHE A 161 -14.32 -17.95 16.26
N ALA A 162 -15.24 -18.26 17.19
CA ALA A 162 -16.58 -18.76 16.88
C ALA A 162 -17.39 -17.79 16.00
N LYS A 163 -17.43 -16.50 16.31
CA LYS A 163 -18.29 -15.55 15.58
C LYS A 163 -17.66 -15.02 14.31
N ASP A 164 -16.38 -14.67 14.36
CA ASP A 164 -15.75 -13.85 13.33
C ASP A 164 -14.89 -14.64 12.36
N ILE A 165 -14.42 -15.83 12.76
CA ILE A 165 -13.68 -16.73 11.89
C ILE A 165 -14.56 -17.90 11.46
N GLN A 166 -15.06 -18.70 12.41
CA GLN A 166 -15.86 -19.89 12.11
C GLN A 166 -17.11 -19.52 11.33
N LYS A 167 -18.02 -18.70 11.90
CA LYS A 167 -19.30 -18.40 11.25
C LYS A 167 -19.18 -17.52 10.00
N LYS A 168 -18.31 -16.51 10.02
CA LYS A 168 -18.24 -15.52 8.94
C LYS A 168 -17.31 -15.92 7.80
N ILE A 169 -16.26 -16.71 8.06
CA ILE A 169 -15.24 -17.04 7.06
C ILE A 169 -15.30 -18.53 6.74
N PHE A 170 -15.12 -19.42 7.72
CA PHE A 170 -15.02 -20.86 7.44
C PHE A 170 -16.36 -21.44 6.98
N ASP A 171 -17.45 -21.25 7.72
CA ASP A 171 -18.77 -21.76 7.39
C ASP A 171 -19.29 -21.20 6.05
N SER A 172 -18.90 -19.98 5.69
CA SER A 172 -19.37 -19.30 4.48
C SER A 172 -18.61 -19.67 3.21
N THR A 173 -17.33 -20.04 3.32
CA THR A 173 -16.45 -20.21 2.16
C THR A 173 -15.60 -21.48 2.15
N CYS A 174 -15.24 -22.04 3.32
CA CYS A 174 -14.25 -23.12 3.42
C CYS A 174 -14.88 -24.47 3.80
N ALA A 175 -15.75 -24.48 4.81
CA ALA A 175 -16.34 -25.67 5.43
C ALA A 175 -17.49 -26.28 4.60
N THR A 176 -17.40 -26.19 3.28
CA THR A 176 -18.37 -26.83 2.39
C THR A 176 -18.09 -28.34 2.33
N PRO A 177 -19.13 -29.19 2.17
CA PRO A 177 -18.94 -30.65 2.16
C PRO A 177 -17.92 -31.16 1.13
N SER A 178 -17.74 -30.44 0.01
CA SER A 178 -16.80 -30.79 -1.05
C SER A 178 -15.39 -30.23 -0.85
N CYS A 179 -15.21 -29.23 0.00
CA CYS A 179 -13.92 -28.56 0.19
C CYS A 179 -13.27 -28.94 1.51
N HIS A 180 -13.81 -28.53 2.67
CA HIS A 180 -13.25 -28.80 4.01
C HIS A 180 -14.35 -29.00 5.07
N GLY A 181 -15.42 -29.73 4.75
CA GLY A 181 -16.50 -30.03 5.70
C GLY A 181 -16.26 -31.32 6.53
N ALA A 182 -17.28 -31.72 7.31
CA ALA A 182 -17.24 -32.83 8.27
C ALA A 182 -16.83 -34.22 7.73
N GLY A 183 -16.82 -34.42 6.40
CA GLY A 183 -16.26 -35.61 5.77
C GLY A 183 -14.74 -35.56 5.55
N ALA A 184 -14.08 -34.50 6.00
CA ALA A 184 -12.67 -34.20 5.76
C ALA A 184 -12.29 -34.22 4.26
N ALA A 185 -13.19 -33.69 3.42
CA ALA A 185 -12.90 -33.50 2.00
C ALA A 185 -11.64 -32.62 1.84
N SER A 186 -10.87 -32.86 0.78
CA SER A 186 -9.58 -32.21 0.49
C SER A 186 -8.52 -32.29 1.60
N ALA A 187 -7.54 -33.17 1.39
CA ALA A 187 -6.38 -33.35 2.27
C ALA A 187 -6.70 -33.69 3.73
N GLY A 188 -7.89 -34.25 4.00
CA GLY A 188 -8.26 -34.72 5.34
C GLY A 188 -8.44 -33.60 6.37
N LEU A 189 -8.82 -32.39 5.93
CA LEU A 189 -9.03 -31.25 6.81
C LEU A 189 -10.53 -30.95 6.94
N ASP A 190 -11.01 -30.93 8.19
CA ASP A 190 -12.36 -30.52 8.55
C ASP A 190 -12.34 -29.17 9.26
N LEU A 191 -12.97 -28.17 8.64
CA LEU A 191 -13.14 -26.81 9.12
C LEU A 191 -14.58 -26.53 9.56
N SER A 192 -15.41 -27.55 9.73
CA SER A 192 -16.76 -27.40 10.26
C SER A 192 -16.76 -26.94 11.72
N ASP A 193 -17.86 -26.28 12.10
CA ASP A 193 -18.09 -25.77 13.44
C ASP A 193 -17.92 -26.89 14.50
N GLY A 194 -17.11 -26.62 15.52
CA GLY A 194 -16.73 -27.59 16.55
C GLY A 194 -15.52 -28.47 16.24
N ALA A 195 -15.08 -28.59 14.98
CA ALA A 195 -13.88 -29.36 14.60
C ALA A 195 -12.69 -28.45 14.25
N ALA A 196 -12.96 -27.33 13.58
CA ALA A 196 -11.95 -26.50 12.93
C ALA A 196 -10.79 -26.08 13.84
N TYR A 197 -11.08 -25.59 15.05
CA TYR A 197 -10.05 -25.07 15.96
C TYR A 197 -8.99 -26.12 16.28
N SER A 198 -9.45 -27.30 16.73
CA SER A 198 -8.58 -28.43 17.08
C SER A 198 -7.80 -28.99 15.89
N ASN A 199 -8.34 -28.84 14.68
CA ASN A 199 -7.69 -29.26 13.45
C ASN A 199 -6.67 -28.25 12.91
N LEU A 200 -6.65 -27.02 13.42
CA LEU A 200 -5.80 -25.93 12.92
C LEU A 200 -4.69 -25.58 13.90
N VAL A 201 -5.05 -25.26 15.14
CA VAL A 201 -4.15 -24.55 16.06
C VAL A 201 -3.11 -25.52 16.63
N GLY A 202 -1.83 -25.24 16.37
CA GLY A 202 -0.72 -26.09 16.82
C GLY A 202 -0.54 -27.38 16.02
N VAL A 203 -1.34 -27.61 14.97
CA VAL A 203 -1.31 -28.84 14.17
C VAL A 203 -0.32 -28.68 13.01
N PRO A 204 0.63 -29.61 12.81
CA PRO A 204 1.53 -29.56 11.64
C PRO A 204 0.79 -29.54 10.30
N ALA A 205 1.35 -28.83 9.32
CA ALA A 205 0.82 -28.88 7.96
C ALA A 205 0.82 -30.34 7.43
N ALA A 206 -0.24 -30.72 6.69
CA ALA A 206 -0.34 -32.07 6.12
C ALA A 206 0.46 -32.22 4.81
N ASN A 207 0.75 -31.12 4.12
CA ASN A 207 1.62 -31.13 2.95
C ASN A 207 3.07 -31.38 3.40
N GLU A 208 3.75 -32.32 2.75
CA GLU A 208 5.08 -32.77 3.14
C GLU A 208 6.14 -31.67 3.09
N ALA A 209 6.13 -30.83 2.06
CA ALA A 209 7.09 -29.74 1.91
C ALA A 209 6.90 -28.69 3.02
N ALA A 210 5.66 -28.25 3.24
CA ALA A 210 5.32 -27.31 4.30
C ALA A 210 5.64 -27.88 5.69
N ARG A 211 5.35 -29.17 5.92
CA ARG A 211 5.67 -29.86 7.18
C ARG A 211 7.17 -29.95 7.43
N THR A 212 7.95 -30.23 6.39
CA THR A 212 9.42 -30.30 6.46
C THR A 212 10.02 -28.92 6.72
N ALA A 213 9.39 -27.86 6.22
CA ALA A 213 9.73 -26.47 6.53
C ALA A 213 9.32 -26.05 7.97
N GLY A 214 8.69 -26.94 8.75
CA GLY A 214 8.29 -26.66 10.12
C GLY A 214 7.00 -25.87 10.28
N LEU A 215 6.22 -25.70 9.21
CA LEU A 215 4.98 -24.93 9.24
C LEU A 215 3.86 -25.65 10.02
N LEU A 216 3.15 -24.89 10.84
CA LEU A 216 1.90 -25.30 11.45
C LEU A 216 0.73 -24.80 10.59
N ARG A 217 -0.40 -25.52 10.58
CA ARG A 217 -1.65 -25.06 9.95
C ARG A 217 -2.00 -23.67 10.48
N VAL A 218 -1.96 -23.51 11.79
CA VAL A 218 -1.92 -22.23 12.49
C VAL A 218 -0.87 -22.30 13.59
N ALA A 219 0.11 -21.40 13.54
CA ALA A 219 1.13 -21.20 14.57
C ALA A 219 0.69 -20.05 15.51
N PRO A 220 0.29 -20.35 16.76
CA PRO A 220 -0.15 -19.31 17.70
C PRO A 220 0.92 -18.24 17.91
N GLY A 221 0.54 -16.97 17.73
CA GLY A 221 1.45 -15.82 17.90
C GLY A 221 2.40 -15.59 16.73
N ASP A 222 2.38 -16.45 15.71
CA ASP A 222 3.31 -16.39 14.57
C ASP A 222 2.53 -16.48 13.23
N PRO A 223 2.05 -15.34 12.71
CA PRO A 223 1.39 -15.29 11.41
C PRO A 223 2.27 -15.77 10.25
N ASP A 224 3.57 -15.52 10.28
CA ASP A 224 4.45 -15.78 9.14
C ASP A 224 4.77 -17.28 9.00
N HIS A 225 4.77 -18.03 10.11
CA HIS A 225 4.87 -19.51 10.11
C HIS A 225 3.51 -20.22 10.11
N SER A 226 2.42 -19.50 9.86
CA SER A 226 1.07 -20.07 9.76
C SER A 226 0.69 -20.40 8.32
N TYR A 227 0.67 -21.69 8.00
CA TYR A 227 0.38 -22.21 6.67
C TYR A 227 -0.99 -21.78 6.12
N LEU A 228 -1.99 -21.57 6.99
CA LEU A 228 -3.28 -21.02 6.62
C LEU A 228 -3.14 -19.64 5.94
N LEU A 229 -2.32 -18.73 6.47
CA LEU A 229 -2.13 -17.41 5.86
C LEU A 229 -1.39 -17.50 4.53
N LEU A 230 -0.33 -18.32 4.45
CA LEU A 230 0.40 -18.54 3.20
C LEU A 230 -0.52 -19.07 2.09
N LYS A 231 -1.46 -19.95 2.44
CA LYS A 231 -2.52 -20.43 1.52
C LYS A 231 -3.42 -19.29 1.06
N LEU A 232 -3.88 -18.43 1.96
CA LEU A 232 -4.82 -17.34 1.65
C LEU A 232 -4.19 -16.19 0.88
N GLU A 233 -2.90 -15.93 1.10
CA GLU A 233 -2.15 -14.83 0.48
C GLU A 233 -1.44 -15.26 -0.81
N GLY A 234 -1.34 -16.57 -1.06
CA GLY A 234 -0.69 -17.13 -2.23
C GLY A 234 0.83 -16.99 -2.22
N THR A 235 1.43 -16.91 -1.04
CA THR A 235 2.87 -16.72 -0.80
C THR A 235 3.62 -18.04 -0.53
N LEU A 236 2.99 -19.17 -0.88
CA LEU A 236 3.54 -20.53 -0.73
C LEU A 236 4.85 -20.72 -1.50
N ALA A 237 5.78 -21.47 -0.93
CA ALA A 237 6.97 -21.92 -1.62
C ALA A 237 6.66 -23.09 -2.59
N ALA A 238 7.63 -23.39 -3.46
CA ALA A 238 7.50 -24.50 -4.40
C ALA A 238 7.27 -25.84 -3.68
N GLY A 239 6.23 -26.57 -4.07
CA GLY A 239 5.88 -27.86 -3.48
C GLY A 239 4.91 -27.79 -2.29
N GLU A 240 4.63 -26.60 -1.75
CA GLU A 240 3.69 -26.38 -0.65
C GLU A 240 2.23 -26.33 -1.11
N GLY A 241 1.94 -26.77 -2.35
CA GLY A 241 0.60 -26.80 -2.95
C GLY A 241 0.18 -25.45 -3.53
N VAL A 242 -1.14 -25.23 -3.63
CA VAL A 242 -1.73 -24.07 -4.31
C VAL A 242 -2.48 -23.13 -3.36
N PRO A 243 -2.68 -21.85 -3.72
CA PRO A 243 -3.44 -20.89 -2.93
C PRO A 243 -4.90 -21.30 -2.71
N MET A 244 -5.52 -20.75 -1.66
CA MET A 244 -6.93 -20.92 -1.32
C MET A 244 -7.64 -19.57 -1.26
N PRO A 245 -8.94 -19.48 -1.62
CA PRO A 245 -9.80 -20.56 -2.11
C PRO A 245 -9.39 -21.10 -3.49
N LEU A 246 -9.48 -22.41 -3.70
CA LEU A 246 -9.12 -23.05 -4.98
C LEU A 246 -10.07 -22.63 -6.13
N VAL A 247 -11.34 -22.42 -5.79
CA VAL A 247 -12.39 -22.01 -6.72
C VAL A 247 -12.95 -20.68 -6.25
N GLY A 248 -13.12 -19.74 -7.18
CA GLY A 248 -13.56 -18.38 -6.89
C GLY A 248 -12.42 -17.38 -6.85
N GLY A 249 -12.70 -16.18 -6.33
CA GLY A 249 -11.70 -15.15 -6.10
C GLY A 249 -11.04 -15.28 -4.72
N PRO A 250 -9.93 -14.56 -4.49
CA PRO A 250 -9.32 -14.48 -3.16
C PRO A 250 -10.31 -13.92 -2.14
N LEU A 251 -10.12 -14.27 -0.86
CA LEU A 251 -10.89 -13.68 0.22
C LEU A 251 -10.69 -12.15 0.26
N PRO A 252 -11.69 -11.38 0.73
CA PRO A 252 -11.50 -9.96 0.98
C PRO A 252 -10.33 -9.74 1.94
N ALA A 253 -9.53 -8.70 1.70
CA ALA A 253 -8.38 -8.37 2.54
C ALA A 253 -8.73 -8.24 4.03
N SER A 254 -9.94 -7.76 4.35
CA SER A 254 -10.42 -7.65 5.75
C SER A 254 -10.67 -9.00 6.43
N ALA A 255 -11.02 -10.06 5.68
CA ALA A 255 -11.18 -11.40 6.22
C ALA A 255 -9.82 -12.04 6.51
N ILE A 256 -8.85 -11.86 5.60
CA ILE A 256 -7.46 -12.31 5.78
C ILE A 256 -6.84 -11.59 6.98
N ASP A 257 -7.03 -10.27 7.10
CA ASP A 257 -6.60 -9.49 8.27
C ASP A 257 -7.22 -10.00 9.58
N THR A 258 -8.51 -10.36 9.57
CA THR A 258 -9.17 -10.92 10.76
C THR A 258 -8.51 -12.22 11.22
N ILE A 259 -8.15 -13.11 10.29
CA ILE A 259 -7.40 -14.34 10.59
C ILE A 259 -5.99 -14.01 11.07
N ARG A 260 -5.29 -13.07 10.41
CA ARG A 260 -3.94 -12.63 10.79
C ARG A 260 -3.89 -12.10 12.22
N ARG A 261 -4.85 -11.24 12.61
CA ARG A 261 -4.96 -10.70 13.97
C ARG A 261 -5.27 -11.78 15.01
N TRP A 262 -6.15 -12.72 14.70
CA TRP A 262 -6.42 -13.87 15.57
C TRP A 262 -5.15 -14.68 15.84
N ILE A 263 -4.41 -15.02 14.79
CA ILE A 263 -3.16 -15.76 14.90
C ILE A 263 -2.14 -14.98 15.73
N ALA A 264 -1.94 -13.70 15.42
CA ALA A 264 -1.02 -12.82 16.15
C ALA A 264 -1.37 -12.70 17.65
N ALA A 265 -2.66 -12.75 18.00
CA ALA A 265 -3.14 -12.74 19.38
C ALA A 265 -2.97 -14.08 20.12
N GLY A 266 -2.25 -15.05 19.55
CA GLY A 266 -2.07 -16.38 20.14
C GLY A 266 -3.17 -17.37 19.78
N ALA A 267 -3.95 -17.08 18.73
CA ALA A 267 -5.04 -17.92 18.22
C ALA A 267 -6.04 -18.38 19.30
N PRO A 268 -6.63 -17.50 20.13
CA PRO A 268 -7.54 -17.93 21.19
C PRO A 268 -8.84 -18.55 20.65
N GLU A 269 -9.32 -19.62 21.30
CA GLU A 269 -10.57 -20.29 20.93
C GLU A 269 -11.81 -19.50 21.38
N THR A 270 -11.81 -19.09 22.65
CA THR A 270 -12.98 -18.50 23.32
C THR A 270 -12.75 -17.06 23.75
N ALA A 271 -11.50 -16.72 24.07
CA ALA A 271 -11.11 -15.36 24.39
C ALA A 271 -11.13 -14.51 23.12
N PRO A 272 -11.41 -13.22 23.26
CA PRO A 272 -11.42 -12.37 22.09
C PRO A 272 -10.03 -11.88 21.69
N PHE A 273 -9.94 -11.33 20.48
CA PHE A 273 -8.73 -10.80 19.85
C PHE A 273 -9.03 -9.55 18.98
#